data_AF-A0A2D6N1F9-F1
#
_entry.id   AF-A0A2D6N1F9-F1
#
_cell.length_a   1.000
_cell.length_b   1.000
_cell.length_c   1.000
_cell.angle_alpha   90.00
_cell.angle_beta   90.00
_cell.angle_gamma   90.00
#
_symmetry.space_group_name_H-M   'P 1'
#
loop_
_entity.id
_entity.type
_entity.pdbx_description
1 polymer ?
#
loop_
_entity_poly.entity_id
_entity_poly.type
_entity_poly.pdbx_seq_one_letter_code
_entity_poly.pdbx_strand_id
1 'polypeptide(L)'
;MPMSIDRTPKGPPRSVFLPYPELVEACPHDGPWKIADSADQDWLPSNGATNKLAKELYVPLEPGGEGVTTHELAHVRWSPERLPRVRFPLILLQAVEDARINLGLERIGLPVELDREGLAHVAHLAASDAKRGDVAATVVRAIAALGTDAESTLREELSALPGHTAELAMGWVDDVGARLERARERVAESVAPFRVARQIARDLARELDRHGLLRDDLRVPGVGCCQVVAHADDRRGRRGTATGAAKRLAYERRLARGRGDAGGIAVGRMRISCPPLIVRQPSVLSAGLCRRRVATEGTFIRRPDRLAIDRAIFQRSGRGGGGTILVDTSGSMCFDTEQIEQIVRAAGGAAVVAIYSGSDVEGELRIVARGDLRVSSELLQPFGSGNIVDLPALEWLAKQPEPRLWLSDGCVTGVGDAGCEKLRARCRELAKRARIQRVDTASEVVEALEAR
;
A
#
# COMPACT_ATOMS: atom_id res chain seq x y z
N MET A 1 -38.10 10.79 31.05
CA MET A 1 -36.82 10.25 30.55
C MET A 1 -36.42 11.03 29.31
N PRO A 2 -35.17 11.52 29.22
CA PRO A 2 -34.80 12.55 28.25
C PRO A 2 -34.49 11.96 26.87
N MET A 3 -34.86 12.72 25.84
CA MET A 3 -34.35 12.63 24.48
C MET A 3 -32.88 13.09 24.43
N SER A 4 -32.03 12.40 23.67
CA SER A 4 -30.67 12.85 23.28
C SER A 4 -30.34 12.20 21.93
N ILE A 5 -30.48 12.92 20.81
CA ILE A 5 -29.55 13.84 20.11
C ILE A 5 -28.52 13.12 19.21
N ASP A 6 -28.54 13.58 17.96
CA ASP A 6 -27.57 13.52 16.86
C ASP A 6 -27.14 12.18 16.24
N ARG A 7 -27.70 11.92 15.06
CA ARG A 7 -26.96 11.30 13.95
C ARG A 7 -26.73 12.35 12.88
N THR A 8 -25.60 13.03 12.94
CA THR A 8 -25.09 13.82 11.82
C THR A 8 -24.91 12.91 10.60
N PRO A 9 -25.29 13.35 9.39
CA PRO A 9 -25.07 12.57 8.18
C PRO A 9 -23.57 12.43 7.92
N LYS A 10 -23.10 11.20 7.72
CA LYS A 10 -21.74 10.90 7.26
C LYS A 10 -21.48 11.71 5.98
N GLY A 11 -20.49 12.58 6.04
CA GLY A 11 -20.05 13.40 4.91
C GLY A 11 -19.62 12.57 3.70
N PRO A 12 -19.36 13.23 2.56
CA PRO A 12 -18.96 12.58 1.31
C PRO A 12 -17.72 11.68 1.50
N PRO A 13 -17.54 10.64 0.67
CA PRO A 13 -16.37 9.77 0.72
C PRO A 13 -15.11 10.63 0.64
N ARG A 14 -14.24 10.50 1.65
CA ARG A 14 -12.94 11.19 1.71
C ARG A 14 -12.18 10.88 0.41
N SER A 15 -11.67 11.92 -0.26
CA SER A 15 -10.82 11.75 -1.44
C SER A 15 -9.59 10.93 -1.04
N VAL A 16 -9.41 9.77 -1.66
CA VAL A 16 -8.24 8.94 -1.45
C VAL A 16 -7.05 9.66 -2.08
N PHE A 17 -6.07 10.02 -1.27
CA PHE A 17 -4.79 10.53 -1.75
C PHE A 17 -4.02 9.34 -2.33
N LEU A 18 -3.58 9.44 -3.59
CA LEU A 18 -2.86 8.36 -4.28
C LEU A 18 -1.50 8.89 -4.76
N PRO A 19 -0.36 8.36 -4.24
CA PRO A 19 0.94 8.66 -4.81
C PRO A 19 1.10 8.05 -6.20
N TYR A 20 2.00 8.65 -7.00
CA TYR A 20 2.37 8.14 -8.31
C TYR A 20 3.90 8.02 -8.41
N PRO A 21 4.50 6.94 -7.86
CA PRO A 21 5.95 6.72 -7.87
C PRO A 21 6.57 6.80 -9.27
N GLU A 22 5.82 6.39 -10.29
CA GLU A 22 6.24 6.39 -11.70
C GLU A 22 6.58 7.79 -12.22
N LEU A 23 6.06 8.86 -11.58
CA LEU A 23 6.37 10.23 -11.95
C LEU A 23 7.73 10.72 -11.42
N VAL A 24 8.28 10.05 -10.41
CA VAL A 24 9.52 10.44 -9.75
C VAL A 24 10.65 9.41 -9.92
N GLU A 25 10.40 8.31 -10.61
CA GLU A 25 11.46 7.36 -10.95
C GLU A 25 12.55 8.03 -11.81
N ALA A 26 13.80 7.68 -11.55
CA ALA A 26 14.93 8.17 -12.34
C ALA A 26 14.94 7.59 -13.76
N CYS A 27 14.41 6.38 -13.94
CA CYS A 27 14.33 5.66 -15.20
C CYS A 27 12.92 5.06 -15.34
N PRO A 28 12.28 5.17 -16.52
CA PRO A 28 11.01 4.47 -16.77
C PRO A 28 11.22 2.96 -16.68
N HIS A 29 10.35 2.25 -15.97
CA HIS A 29 10.41 0.80 -15.84
C HIS A 29 9.12 0.11 -16.32
N ASP A 30 9.26 -1.13 -16.81
CA ASP A 30 8.12 -1.97 -17.17
C ASP A 30 7.41 -2.45 -15.89
N GLY A 31 6.19 -1.97 -15.66
CA GLY A 31 5.29 -2.44 -14.60
C GLY A 31 4.99 -1.42 -13.50
N PRO A 32 3.73 -1.35 -13.03
CA PRO A 32 3.27 -0.36 -12.06
C PRO A 32 3.81 -0.62 -10.66
N TRP A 33 3.84 0.42 -9.83
CA TRP A 33 4.06 0.29 -8.40
C TRP A 33 2.82 -0.29 -7.71
N LYS A 34 3.07 -1.16 -6.72
CA LYS A 34 2.06 -1.61 -5.78
C LYS A 34 2.03 -0.63 -4.62
N ILE A 35 0.93 0.11 -4.51
CA ILE A 35 0.71 1.05 -3.40
C ILE A 35 -0.21 0.38 -2.39
N ALA A 36 0.20 0.35 -1.13
CA ALA A 36 -0.56 -0.19 -0.01
C ALA A 36 -0.70 0.87 1.08
N ASP A 37 -1.87 0.92 1.71
CA ASP A 37 -2.10 1.77 2.87
C ASP A 37 -1.30 1.24 4.06
N SER A 38 -0.48 2.08 4.69
CA SER A 38 0.31 1.69 5.85
C SER A 38 -0.56 1.49 7.10
N ALA A 39 -1.73 2.13 7.18
CA ALA A 39 -2.69 1.92 8.27
C ALA A 39 -3.21 0.47 8.32
N ASP A 40 -3.17 -0.24 7.19
CA ASP A 40 -3.59 -1.65 7.10
C ASP A 40 -2.45 -2.64 7.41
N GLN A 41 -1.26 -2.17 7.83
CA GLN A 41 -0.06 -3.00 7.98
C GLN A 41 0.56 -2.91 9.39
N ASP A 42 0.00 -3.65 10.35
CA ASP A 42 0.50 -3.74 11.74
C ASP A 42 1.98 -4.17 11.90
N TRP A 43 2.60 -4.70 10.84
CA TRP A 43 3.98 -5.17 10.84
C TRP A 43 4.99 -4.10 10.41
N LEU A 44 4.54 -2.96 9.86
CA LEU A 44 5.44 -1.90 9.46
C LEU A 44 6.09 -1.26 10.69
N PRO A 45 7.42 -1.04 10.66
CA PRO A 45 8.13 -0.40 11.77
C PRO A 45 7.84 1.10 11.88
N SER A 46 7.27 1.71 10.84
CA SER A 46 7.00 3.14 10.65
C SER A 46 5.75 3.34 9.78
N ASN A 47 5.20 4.55 9.79
CA ASN A 47 4.01 4.88 8.99
C ASN A 47 4.28 4.92 7.48
N GLY A 48 5.54 4.85 7.04
CA GLY A 48 5.93 4.77 5.63
C GLY A 48 7.00 3.69 5.39
N ALA A 49 6.99 3.10 4.20
CA ALA A 49 8.11 2.29 3.72
C ALA A 49 8.15 2.18 2.19
N THR A 50 9.36 2.24 1.63
CA THR A 50 9.60 2.10 0.18
C THR A 50 10.44 0.87 -0.14
N ASN A 51 9.95 -0.05 -0.97
CA ASN A 51 10.73 -1.17 -1.52
C ASN A 51 10.88 -1.03 -3.04
N LYS A 52 12.00 -0.44 -3.48
CA LYS A 52 12.29 -0.21 -4.91
C LYS A 52 12.43 -1.50 -5.72
N LEU A 53 12.98 -2.57 -5.13
CA LEU A 53 13.16 -3.85 -5.83
C LEU A 53 11.83 -4.55 -6.13
N ALA A 54 10.92 -4.53 -5.15
CA ALA A 54 9.59 -5.12 -5.32
C ALA A 54 8.56 -4.14 -5.91
N LYS A 55 8.96 -2.87 -6.14
CA LYS A 55 8.08 -1.76 -6.51
C LYS A 55 6.88 -1.64 -5.59
N GLU A 56 7.12 -1.72 -4.29
CA GLU A 56 6.07 -1.57 -3.28
C GLU A 56 6.26 -0.27 -2.51
N LEU A 57 5.18 0.50 -2.40
CA LEU A 57 5.13 1.71 -1.60
C LEU A 57 4.06 1.52 -0.53
N TYR A 58 4.45 1.67 0.73
CA TYR A 58 3.57 1.62 1.89
C TYR A 58 3.47 3.02 2.47
N VAL A 59 2.30 3.64 2.40
CA VAL A 59 2.09 5.03 2.85
C VAL A 59 0.67 5.21 3.37
N PRO A 60 0.42 6.17 4.27
CA PRO A 60 -0.94 6.51 4.67
C PRO A 60 -1.67 7.16 3.47
N LEU A 61 -2.83 6.60 3.10
CA LEU A 61 -3.63 7.11 1.97
C LEU A 61 -4.75 8.07 2.39
N GLU A 62 -4.79 8.39 3.69
CA GLU A 62 -5.73 9.31 4.30
C GLU A 62 -5.18 10.75 4.39
N PRO A 63 -6.06 11.76 4.48
CA PRO A 63 -5.62 13.15 4.69
C PRO A 63 -4.78 13.27 5.97
N GLY A 64 -3.65 13.97 5.88
CA GLY A 64 -2.61 14.00 6.92
C GLY A 64 -1.40 13.11 6.60
N GLY A 65 -1.54 12.20 5.64
CA GLY A 65 -0.49 11.31 5.16
C GLY A 65 0.46 11.89 4.11
N GLU A 66 0.25 13.14 3.69
CA GLU A 66 0.95 13.75 2.57
C GLU A 66 2.46 13.91 2.82
N GLY A 67 2.86 14.28 4.05
CA GLY A 67 4.26 14.42 4.43
C GLY A 67 5.02 13.10 4.34
N VAL A 68 4.46 12.05 4.95
CA VAL A 68 5.01 10.68 4.88
C VAL A 68 5.08 10.19 3.44
N THR A 69 4.03 10.44 2.65
CA THR A 69 4.03 10.01 1.25
C THR A 69 5.06 10.75 0.41
N THR A 70 5.23 12.04 0.63
CA THR A 70 6.25 12.86 -0.04
C THR A 70 7.65 12.34 0.28
N HIS A 71 7.88 12.00 1.55
CA HIS A 71 9.12 11.35 2.02
C HIS A 71 9.38 10.02 1.30
N GLU A 72 8.38 9.12 1.22
CA GLU A 72 8.55 7.84 0.54
C GLU A 72 8.78 7.99 -0.98
N LEU A 73 8.09 8.93 -1.64
CA LEU A 73 8.33 9.24 -3.05
C LEU A 73 9.75 9.79 -3.28
N ALA A 74 10.30 10.54 -2.32
CA ALA A 74 11.67 11.00 -2.38
C ALA A 74 12.68 9.84 -2.28
N HIS A 75 12.38 8.78 -1.52
CA HIS A 75 13.17 7.54 -1.56
C HIS A 75 13.14 6.87 -2.93
N VAL A 76 11.97 6.83 -3.59
CA VAL A 76 11.87 6.30 -4.97
C VAL A 76 12.84 7.05 -5.90
N ARG A 77 12.88 8.38 -5.81
CA ARG A 77 13.72 9.24 -6.63
C ARG A 77 15.22 9.12 -6.33
N TRP A 78 15.61 9.23 -5.06
CA TRP A 78 17.00 9.52 -4.68
C TRP A 78 17.71 8.44 -3.89
N SER A 79 17.01 7.45 -3.33
CA SER A 79 17.66 6.35 -2.61
C SER A 79 18.19 5.30 -3.59
N PRO A 80 19.28 4.59 -3.24
CA PRO A 80 19.79 3.49 -4.07
C PRO A 80 18.71 2.42 -4.23
N GLU A 81 18.71 1.61 -5.29
CA GLU A 81 17.75 0.51 -5.43
C GLU A 81 17.85 -0.53 -4.30
N ARG A 82 19.05 -0.69 -3.75
CA ARG A 82 19.34 -1.64 -2.67
C ARG A 82 20.29 -1.02 -1.65
N LEU A 83 19.92 -1.09 -0.38
CA LEU A 83 20.85 -0.75 0.71
C LEU A 83 22.07 -1.68 0.73
N PRO A 84 23.29 -1.13 0.89
CA PRO A 84 24.51 -1.93 0.95
C PRO A 84 24.57 -2.72 2.27
N ARG A 85 25.21 -3.88 2.24
CA ARG A 85 25.63 -4.56 3.48
C ARG A 85 26.65 -3.69 4.22
N VAL A 86 26.41 -3.47 5.51
CA VAL A 86 27.26 -2.68 6.40
C VAL A 86 27.71 -3.51 7.60
N ARG A 87 28.81 -3.11 8.23
CA ARG A 87 29.39 -3.76 9.43
C ARG A 87 29.04 -3.02 10.74
N PHE A 88 27.97 -2.23 10.71
CA PHE A 88 27.43 -1.46 11.83
C PHE A 88 25.90 -1.58 11.80
N PRO A 89 25.18 -1.23 12.87
CA PRO A 89 23.72 -1.37 12.90
C PRO A 89 23.04 -0.62 11.75
N LEU A 90 22.18 -1.35 11.00
CA LEU A 90 21.53 -0.82 9.80
C LEU A 90 20.67 0.42 10.09
N ILE A 91 20.10 0.51 11.30
CA ILE A 91 19.27 1.63 11.74
C ILE A 91 20.02 2.97 11.68
N LEU A 92 21.35 2.99 11.89
CA LEU A 92 22.16 4.20 11.76
C LEU A 92 22.25 4.66 10.31
N LEU A 93 22.35 3.71 9.36
CA LEU A 93 22.32 4.05 7.94
C LEU A 93 20.94 4.56 7.52
N GLN A 94 19.87 3.94 8.02
CA GLN A 94 18.50 4.35 7.75
C GLN A 94 18.23 5.76 8.29
N ALA A 95 18.60 6.05 9.53
CA ALA A 95 18.40 7.39 10.11
C ALA A 95 19.15 8.49 9.35
N VAL A 96 20.41 8.25 8.95
CA VAL A 96 21.18 9.22 8.16
C VAL A 96 20.62 9.33 6.73
N GLU A 97 20.04 8.26 6.19
CA GLU A 97 19.36 8.28 4.89
C GLU A 97 18.05 9.08 4.95
N ASP A 98 17.24 8.89 6.00
CA ASP A 98 16.01 9.66 6.24
C ASP A 98 16.37 11.17 6.36
N ALA A 99 17.39 11.51 7.15
CA ALA A 99 17.93 12.87 7.28
C ALA A 99 18.35 13.46 5.93
N ARG A 100 19.05 12.65 5.11
CA ARG A 100 19.51 13.05 3.78
C ARG A 100 18.33 13.40 2.88
N ILE A 101 17.26 12.61 2.91
CA ILE A 101 16.05 12.84 2.13
C ILE A 101 15.29 14.07 2.63
N ASN A 102 15.07 14.19 3.95
CA ASN A 102 14.32 15.28 4.56
C ASN A 102 14.97 16.65 4.29
N LEU A 103 16.28 16.78 4.54
CA LEU A 103 17.03 18.01 4.23
C LEU A 103 17.05 18.34 2.73
N GLY A 104 16.95 17.33 1.87
CA GLY A 104 16.84 17.52 0.43
C GLY A 104 15.47 18.02 -0.01
N LEU A 105 14.42 17.48 0.61
CA LEU A 105 13.03 17.86 0.43
C LEU A 105 12.77 19.30 0.91
N GLU A 106 13.23 19.65 2.10
CA GLU A 106 13.20 21.02 2.64
C GLU A 106 13.82 22.02 1.65
N ARG A 107 14.98 21.67 1.07
CA ARG A 107 15.70 22.56 0.15
C ARG A 107 14.94 22.90 -1.12
N ILE A 108 14.13 21.97 -1.62
CA ILE A 108 13.32 22.16 -2.83
C ILE A 108 11.93 22.72 -2.51
N GLY A 109 11.67 23.10 -1.26
CA GLY A 109 10.41 23.69 -0.83
C GLY A 109 9.29 22.68 -0.60
N LEU A 110 9.63 21.42 -0.31
CA LEU A 110 8.69 20.35 0.00
C LEU A 110 9.01 19.73 1.37
N PRO A 111 9.04 20.50 2.47
CA PRO A 111 9.38 19.97 3.78
C PRO A 111 8.42 18.85 4.19
N VAL A 112 8.93 17.90 4.98
CA VAL A 112 8.10 16.83 5.55
C VAL A 112 7.43 17.37 6.80
N GLU A 113 6.11 17.58 6.70
CA GLU A 113 5.25 18.00 7.80
C GLU A 113 4.44 16.80 8.29
N LEU A 114 4.49 16.57 9.60
CA LEU A 114 3.70 15.55 10.26
C LEU A 114 2.40 16.16 10.75
N ASP A 115 1.32 15.36 10.76
CA ASP A 115 0.10 15.79 11.40
C ASP A 115 0.26 15.84 12.93
N ARG A 116 -0.75 16.40 13.62
CA ARG A 116 -0.69 16.56 15.07
C ARG A 116 -0.50 15.23 15.81
N GLU A 117 -1.09 14.15 15.30
CA GLU A 117 -0.98 12.83 15.90
C GLU A 117 0.44 12.24 15.70
N GLY A 118 1.00 12.39 14.50
CA GLY A 118 2.37 12.01 14.17
C GLY A 118 3.41 12.74 15.02
N LEU A 119 3.29 14.06 15.15
CA LEU A 119 4.17 14.85 16.04
C LEU A 119 4.07 14.39 17.49
N ALA A 120 2.86 14.19 18.00
CA ALA A 120 2.65 13.71 19.36
C ALA A 120 3.23 12.30 19.58
N HIS A 121 3.14 11.43 18.56
CA HIS A 121 3.73 10.10 18.60
C HIS A 121 5.25 10.13 18.64
N VAL A 122 5.89 10.94 17.78
CA VAL A 122 7.34 11.12 17.76
C VAL A 122 7.84 11.67 19.09
N ALA A 123 7.17 12.70 19.62
CA ALA A 123 7.48 13.27 20.93
C ALA A 123 7.38 12.23 22.06
N HIS A 124 6.32 11.43 22.05
CA HIS A 124 6.12 10.38 23.05
C HIS A 124 7.24 9.33 23.02
N LEU A 125 7.63 8.87 21.83
CA LEU A 125 8.71 7.90 21.68
C LEU A 125 10.05 8.48 22.14
N ALA A 126 10.36 9.71 21.77
CA ALA A 126 11.58 10.38 22.18
C ALA A 126 11.68 10.56 23.70
N ALA A 127 10.59 11.04 24.33
CA ALA A 127 10.51 11.16 25.77
C ALA A 127 10.64 9.80 26.48
N SER A 128 10.11 8.72 25.88
CA SER A 128 10.26 7.36 26.39
C SER A 128 11.72 6.88 26.31
N ASP A 129 12.38 7.10 25.18
CA ASP A 129 13.78 6.70 24.96
C ASP A 129 14.71 7.47 25.93
N ALA A 130 14.52 8.79 26.07
CA ALA A 130 15.25 9.62 27.02
C ALA A 130 15.03 9.17 28.48
N LYS A 131 13.79 8.88 28.89
CA LYS A 131 13.47 8.37 30.25
C LYS A 131 14.12 7.02 30.55
N ARG A 132 14.31 6.17 29.53
CA ARG A 132 14.99 4.88 29.66
C ARG A 132 16.52 5.02 29.66
N GLY A 133 17.04 6.22 29.40
CA GLY A 133 18.46 6.48 29.25
C GLY A 133 19.04 5.89 27.95
N ASP A 134 18.21 5.62 26.94
CA ASP A 134 18.65 5.11 25.64
C ASP A 134 19.09 6.26 24.73
N VAL A 135 20.25 6.83 25.06
CA VAL A 135 20.82 7.99 24.35
C VAL A 135 21.02 7.68 22.86
N ALA A 136 21.42 6.46 22.51
CA ALA A 136 21.61 6.06 21.13
C ALA A 136 20.29 6.08 20.36
N ALA A 137 19.20 5.57 20.94
CA ALA A 137 17.87 5.64 20.32
C ALA A 137 17.40 7.09 20.12
N THR A 138 17.57 7.95 21.13
CA THR A 138 17.18 9.37 21.02
C THR A 138 17.98 10.11 19.95
N VAL A 139 19.29 9.90 19.87
CA VAL A 139 20.17 10.47 18.82
C VAL A 139 19.74 10.00 17.43
N VAL A 140 19.48 8.70 17.28
CA VAL A 140 19.04 8.10 16.01
C VAL A 140 17.71 8.69 15.55
N ARG A 141 16.77 8.90 16.47
CA ARG A 141 15.47 9.49 16.20
C ARG A 141 15.60 10.97 15.81
N ALA A 142 16.41 11.73 16.54
CA ALA A 142 16.72 13.13 16.24
C ALA A 142 17.39 13.31 14.87
N ILE A 143 18.34 12.44 14.50
CA ILE A 143 18.96 12.46 13.18
C ILE A 143 17.92 12.21 12.09
N ALA A 144 17.09 11.17 12.22
CA ALA A 144 16.09 10.83 11.21
C ALA A 144 15.09 11.97 10.94
N ALA A 145 14.86 12.85 11.93
CA ALA A 145 13.94 13.97 11.84
C ALA A 145 14.56 15.29 11.37
N LEU A 146 15.86 15.34 11.07
CA LEU A 146 16.50 16.54 10.54
C LEU A 146 15.78 17.02 9.27
N GLY A 147 15.42 18.31 9.18
CA GLY A 147 14.67 18.87 8.06
C GLY A 147 13.16 18.58 8.07
N THR A 148 12.61 18.16 9.22
CA THR A 148 11.17 17.97 9.44
C THR A 148 10.68 18.89 10.57
N ASP A 149 9.37 19.05 10.69
CA ASP A 149 8.74 19.79 11.79
C ASP A 149 8.91 19.12 13.17
N ALA A 150 9.30 17.84 13.22
CA ALA A 150 9.61 17.11 14.45
C ALA A 150 11.04 17.40 14.99
N GLU A 151 11.90 18.05 14.21
CA GLU A 151 13.30 18.30 14.59
C GLU A 151 13.42 19.06 15.91
N SER A 152 12.64 20.13 16.08
CA SER A 152 12.68 20.99 17.27
C SER A 152 12.34 20.22 18.54
N THR A 153 11.25 19.44 18.52
CA THR A 153 10.83 18.60 19.64
C THR A 153 11.89 17.57 20.01
N LEU A 154 12.54 16.95 19.03
CA LEU A 154 13.58 15.96 19.30
C LEU A 154 14.86 16.59 19.86
N ARG A 155 15.19 17.82 19.45
CA ARG A 155 16.28 18.60 20.04
C ARG A 155 15.99 19.00 21.48
N GLU A 156 14.75 19.35 21.82
CA GLU A 156 14.33 19.60 23.20
C GLU A 156 14.56 18.36 24.09
N GLU A 157 14.14 17.18 23.62
CA GLU A 157 14.36 15.92 24.36
C GLU A 157 15.86 15.58 24.52
N LEU A 158 16.68 15.87 23.51
CA LEU A 158 18.14 15.74 23.65
C LEU A 158 18.73 16.73 24.66
N SER A 159 18.23 17.96 24.69
CA SER A 159 18.67 18.99 25.63
C SER A 159 18.31 18.66 27.09
N ALA A 160 17.27 17.83 27.29
CA ALA A 160 16.87 17.34 28.60
C ALA A 160 17.76 16.21 29.14
N LEU A 161 18.69 15.67 28.33
CA LEU A 161 19.66 14.69 28.79
C LEU A 161 20.69 15.31 29.76
N PRO A 162 21.35 14.51 30.62
CA PRO A 162 22.28 15.05 31.61
C PRO A 162 23.56 15.63 31.01
N GLY A 163 23.74 16.95 31.16
CA GLY A 163 25.02 17.68 31.00
C GLY A 163 25.79 17.32 29.74
N HIS A 164 26.99 16.76 29.91
CA HIS A 164 27.88 16.37 28.80
C HIS A 164 27.24 15.40 27.79
N THR A 165 26.27 14.58 28.22
CA THR A 165 25.56 13.66 27.31
C THR A 165 24.70 14.43 26.30
N ALA A 166 24.00 15.47 26.75
CA ALA A 166 23.22 16.34 25.87
C ALA A 166 24.12 17.06 24.86
N GLU A 167 25.26 17.59 25.32
CA GLU A 167 26.24 18.27 24.46
C GLU A 167 26.79 17.34 23.37
N LEU A 168 27.20 16.12 23.74
CA LEU A 168 27.68 15.13 22.77
C LEU A 168 26.59 14.72 21.79
N ALA A 169 25.38 14.43 22.28
CA ALA A 169 24.27 14.00 21.45
C ALA A 169 23.86 15.07 20.44
N MET A 170 23.74 16.33 20.88
CA MET A 170 23.49 17.48 20.01
C MET A 170 24.63 17.67 19.00
N GLY A 171 25.89 17.56 19.45
CA GLY A 171 27.06 17.63 18.57
C GLY A 171 27.05 16.60 17.45
N TRP A 172 26.60 15.37 17.72
CA TRP A 172 26.43 14.35 16.68
C TRP A 172 25.32 14.69 15.69
N VAL A 173 24.16 15.14 16.16
CA VAL A 173 23.04 15.56 15.29
C VAL A 173 23.48 16.71 14.37
N ASP A 174 24.14 17.73 14.93
CA ASP A 174 24.63 18.88 14.19
C ASP A 174 25.74 18.52 13.19
N ASP A 175 26.67 17.62 13.56
CA ASP A 175 27.70 17.14 12.62
C ASP A 175 27.07 16.41 11.43
N VAL A 176 26.07 15.54 11.66
CA VAL A 176 25.36 14.84 10.58
C VAL A 176 24.70 15.83 9.62
N GLY A 177 23.89 16.76 10.13
CA GLY A 177 23.21 17.77 9.32
C GLY A 177 24.21 18.61 8.51
N ALA A 178 25.22 19.15 9.17
CA ALA A 178 26.21 20.02 8.54
C ALA A 178 27.07 19.29 7.49
N ARG A 179 27.37 18.00 7.69
CA ARG A 179 28.10 17.19 6.70
C ARG A 179 27.25 16.85 5.48
N LEU A 180 25.96 16.56 5.66
CA LEU A 180 25.03 16.34 4.56
C LEU A 180 24.85 17.61 3.74
N GLU A 181 24.65 18.75 4.39
CA GLU A 181 24.51 20.05 3.74
C GLU A 181 25.75 20.43 2.91
N ARG A 182 26.95 20.41 3.53
CA ARG A 182 28.21 20.68 2.81
C ARG A 182 28.42 19.74 1.63
N ALA A 183 28.04 18.47 1.77
CA ALA A 183 28.19 17.50 0.70
C ALA A 183 27.23 17.77 -0.48
N ARG A 184 26.00 18.17 -0.19
CA ARG A 184 25.01 18.61 -1.18
C ARG A 184 25.50 19.85 -1.93
N GLU A 185 25.97 20.87 -1.22
CA GLU A 185 26.50 22.12 -1.81
C GLU A 185 27.64 21.87 -2.79
N ARG A 186 28.56 20.95 -2.45
CA ARG A 186 29.70 20.59 -3.32
C ARG A 186 29.29 19.96 -4.65
N VAL A 187 28.17 19.25 -4.70
CA VAL A 187 27.69 18.58 -5.92
C VAL A 187 26.60 19.38 -6.65
N ALA A 188 26.10 20.46 -6.04
CA ALA A 188 25.02 21.30 -6.55
C ALA A 188 23.74 20.50 -6.92
N GLU A 189 23.45 19.42 -6.16
CA GLU A 189 22.24 18.60 -6.33
C GLU A 189 21.22 18.89 -5.21
N SER A 190 19.97 18.44 -5.38
CA SER A 190 18.93 18.57 -4.36
C SER A 190 19.25 17.79 -3.09
N VAL A 191 19.96 16.67 -3.22
CA VAL A 191 20.24 15.75 -2.12
C VAL A 191 21.73 15.40 -2.08
N ALA A 192 22.30 15.25 -0.88
CA ALA A 192 23.68 14.80 -0.75
C ALA A 192 23.88 13.40 -1.40
N PRO A 193 25.09 13.07 -1.90
CA PRO A 193 25.35 11.74 -2.46
C PRO A 193 25.22 10.64 -1.39
N PHE A 194 24.55 9.52 -1.71
CA PHE A 194 24.34 8.40 -0.77
C PHE A 194 25.63 7.85 -0.15
N ARG A 195 26.76 7.88 -0.90
CA ARG A 195 28.07 7.47 -0.38
C ARG A 195 28.52 8.28 0.84
N VAL A 196 28.09 9.55 0.93
CA VAL A 196 28.38 10.42 2.07
C VAL A 196 27.53 10.03 3.27
N ALA A 197 26.22 9.79 3.10
CA ALA A 197 25.37 9.26 4.16
C ALA A 197 25.91 7.95 4.74
N ARG A 198 26.35 7.02 3.89
CA ARG A 198 27.00 5.78 4.34
C ARG A 198 28.28 6.01 5.15
N GLN A 199 29.08 7.02 4.78
CA GLN A 199 30.29 7.36 5.50
C GLN A 199 29.97 7.99 6.86
N ILE A 200 29.04 8.94 6.90
CA ILE A 200 28.55 9.58 8.12
C ILE A 200 28.00 8.54 9.10
N ALA A 201 27.13 7.62 8.65
CA ALA A 201 26.58 6.57 9.49
C ALA A 201 27.66 5.64 10.09
N ARG A 202 28.74 5.37 9.33
CA ARG A 202 29.89 4.60 9.85
C ARG A 202 30.66 5.36 10.92
N ASP A 203 30.89 6.66 10.70
CA ASP A 203 31.62 7.48 11.66
C ASP A 203 30.80 7.66 12.94
N LEU A 204 29.49 7.90 12.82
CA LEU A 204 28.56 7.93 13.95
C LEU A 204 28.56 6.60 14.73
N ALA A 205 28.53 5.46 14.04
CA ALA A 205 28.62 4.16 14.70
C ALA A 205 29.89 4.03 15.55
N ARG A 206 31.03 4.52 15.05
CA ARG A 206 32.30 4.52 15.79
C ARG A 206 32.30 5.48 16.98
N GLU A 207 31.67 6.64 16.85
CA GLU A 207 31.47 7.56 17.99
C GLU A 207 30.62 6.89 19.07
N LEU A 208 29.45 6.37 18.71
CA LEU A 208 28.55 5.70 19.66
C LEU A 208 29.24 4.52 20.36
N ASP A 209 30.01 3.72 19.62
CA ASP A 209 30.78 2.61 20.18
C ASP A 209 31.89 3.10 21.14
N ARG A 210 32.62 4.15 20.77
CA ARG A 210 33.64 4.76 21.63
C ARG A 210 33.08 5.28 22.96
N HIS A 211 31.83 5.71 22.97
CA HIS A 211 31.14 6.16 24.18
C HIS A 211 30.34 5.04 24.88
N GLY A 212 30.45 3.79 24.41
CA GLY A 212 29.76 2.65 25.01
C GLY A 212 28.24 2.65 24.84
N LEU A 213 27.73 3.43 23.87
CA LEU A 213 26.31 3.61 23.60
C LEU A 213 25.80 2.68 22.49
N LEU A 214 26.71 2.08 21.71
CA LEU A 214 26.33 1.17 20.63
C LEU A 214 26.02 -0.22 21.18
N ARG A 215 24.82 -0.73 20.86
CA ARG A 215 24.39 -2.09 21.19
C ARG A 215 24.23 -2.92 19.91
N ASP A 216 24.63 -4.18 19.96
CA ASP A 216 24.46 -5.13 18.85
C ASP A 216 22.98 -5.32 18.46
N ASP A 217 22.07 -5.11 19.41
CA ASP A 217 20.63 -5.25 19.25
C ASP A 217 19.87 -3.92 19.16
N LEU A 218 20.56 -2.81 18.87
CA LEU A 218 19.95 -1.48 18.78
C LEU A 218 18.73 -1.51 17.83
N ARG A 219 17.55 -1.41 18.43
CA ARG A 219 16.25 -1.37 17.76
C ARG A 219 15.55 -0.10 18.21
N VAL A 220 15.24 0.76 17.25
CA VAL A 220 14.53 2.01 17.51
C VAL A 220 13.18 1.92 16.80
N PRO A 221 12.09 1.54 17.50
CA PRO A 221 10.76 1.47 16.90
C PRO A 221 10.34 2.84 16.35
N GLY A 222 9.71 2.89 15.17
CA GLY A 222 9.31 4.15 14.56
C GLY A 222 10.47 4.98 13.99
N VAL A 223 11.68 4.41 13.85
CA VAL A 223 12.78 5.02 13.09
C VAL A 223 13.18 4.09 11.94
N GLY A 224 13.36 4.68 10.75
CA GLY A 224 13.73 3.96 9.53
C GLY A 224 12.52 3.63 8.67
N CYS A 225 12.10 4.59 7.83
CA CYS A 225 11.21 4.35 6.69
C CYS A 225 11.89 3.57 5.54
N CYS A 226 13.23 3.53 5.54
CA CYS A 226 14.00 3.07 4.40
C CYS A 226 14.07 1.56 4.18
N GLN A 227 13.50 1.10 3.06
CA GLN A 227 13.78 -0.17 2.36
C GLN A 227 13.62 -1.44 3.19
N VAL A 228 12.49 -2.13 2.97
CA VAL A 228 12.39 -3.56 3.28
C VAL A 228 13.54 -4.25 2.54
N VAL A 229 14.59 -4.59 3.28
CA VAL A 229 15.67 -5.43 2.77
C VAL A 229 15.00 -6.75 2.43
N ALA A 230 14.76 -7.00 1.15
CA ALA A 230 14.41 -8.33 0.68
C ALA A 230 15.52 -9.25 1.20
N HIS A 231 15.18 -10.06 2.20
CA HIS A 231 16.07 -11.07 2.73
C HIS A 231 16.38 -12.04 1.59
N ALA A 232 17.52 -11.83 0.96
CA ALA A 232 18.10 -12.79 0.03
C ALA A 232 18.33 -14.09 0.79
N ASP A 233 17.69 -15.16 0.32
CA ASP A 233 17.98 -16.57 0.56
C ASP A 233 19.22 -16.82 1.42
N ASP A 234 19.03 -17.08 2.72
CA ASP A 234 20.06 -17.69 3.54
C ASP A 234 19.94 -19.22 3.48
N ARG A 235 20.12 -19.76 2.27
CA ARG A 235 20.48 -21.17 2.07
C ARG A 235 21.99 -21.32 2.22
N ARG A 236 22.53 -21.11 3.43
CA ARG A 236 23.81 -21.69 3.83
C ARG A 236 23.93 -21.67 5.35
N GLY A 237 23.87 -22.86 5.93
CA GLY A 237 23.89 -23.06 7.36
C GLY A 237 25.04 -22.36 8.06
N ARG A 238 24.70 -21.41 8.94
CA ARG A 238 25.46 -21.13 10.15
C ARG A 238 24.47 -21.09 11.30
N ARG A 239 24.86 -21.77 12.38
CA ARG A 239 24.13 -21.92 13.65
C ARG A 239 23.76 -20.55 14.21
N GLY A 240 22.60 -20.03 13.79
CA GLY A 240 21.95 -18.85 14.33
C GLY A 240 20.99 -19.29 15.44
N THR A 241 21.04 -18.56 16.54
CA THR A 241 20.40 -18.82 17.83
C THR A 241 18.90 -19.13 17.73
N ALA A 242 18.45 -20.05 18.61
CA ALA A 242 17.11 -20.65 18.66
C ALA A 242 15.93 -19.67 18.91
N THR A 243 16.15 -18.36 18.84
CA THR A 243 15.17 -17.33 19.17
C THR A 243 14.29 -16.91 17.99
N GLY A 244 14.73 -17.08 16.74
CA GLY A 244 13.94 -16.73 15.54
C GLY A 244 12.82 -17.71 15.23
N ALA A 245 13.13 -19.02 15.22
CA ALA A 245 12.14 -20.08 14.98
C ALA A 245 11.12 -20.18 16.13
N ALA A 246 11.56 -20.00 17.38
CA ALA A 246 10.67 -19.98 18.54
C ALA A 246 9.73 -18.77 18.54
N LYS A 247 10.19 -17.59 18.09
CA LYS A 247 9.33 -16.40 17.93
C LYS A 247 8.34 -16.55 16.77
N ARG A 248 8.72 -17.20 15.67
CA ARG A 248 7.81 -17.50 14.55
C ARG A 248 6.72 -18.49 14.96
N LEU A 249 7.10 -19.56 15.67
CA LEU A 249 6.16 -20.55 16.20
C LEU A 249 5.28 -19.97 17.33
N ALA A 250 5.80 -19.06 18.16
CA ALA A 250 5.03 -18.35 19.17
C ALA A 250 4.09 -17.31 18.56
N TYR A 251 4.47 -16.67 17.46
CA TYR A 251 3.62 -15.77 16.67
C TYR A 251 2.52 -16.55 15.94
N GLU A 252 2.83 -17.69 15.34
CA GLU A 252 1.85 -18.61 14.73
C GLU A 252 0.90 -19.20 15.78
N ARG A 253 1.39 -19.58 16.97
CA ARG A 253 0.54 -20.02 18.09
C ARG A 253 -0.27 -18.87 18.72
N ARG A 254 0.20 -17.63 18.66
CA ARG A 254 -0.51 -16.43 19.14
C ARG A 254 -1.54 -15.94 18.11
N LEU A 255 -1.32 -16.14 16.81
CA LEU A 255 -2.33 -15.98 15.77
C LEU A 255 -3.41 -17.06 15.85
N ALA A 256 -3.05 -18.30 16.21
CA ALA A 256 -4.01 -19.38 16.46
C ALA A 256 -4.82 -19.18 17.77
N ARG A 257 -4.32 -18.40 18.73
CA ARG A 257 -4.98 -18.13 20.04
C ARG A 257 -5.55 -16.71 20.17
N GLY A 258 -5.20 -15.80 19.28
CA GLY A 258 -5.52 -14.36 19.35
C GLY A 258 -6.80 -13.94 18.65
N ARG A 259 -7.70 -14.89 18.35
CA ARG A 259 -9.10 -14.62 18.00
C ARG A 259 -10.03 -15.12 19.11
N GLY A 260 -9.97 -14.47 20.26
CA GLY A 260 -11.03 -14.48 21.27
C GLY A 260 -10.93 -13.14 21.98
N ASP A 261 -11.92 -12.25 22.03
CA ASP A 261 -13.37 -12.31 21.84
C ASP A 261 -13.81 -11.29 20.76
N ALA A 262 -14.90 -11.39 19.98
CA ALA A 262 -16.10 -12.18 20.10
C ALA A 262 -16.58 -12.61 18.69
N GLY A 263 -16.70 -13.91 18.43
CA GLY A 263 -17.42 -14.45 17.27
C GLY A 263 -16.78 -14.26 15.88
N GLY A 264 -15.45 -14.17 15.79
CA GLY A 264 -14.71 -13.90 14.55
C GLY A 264 -14.72 -15.07 13.56
N ILE A 265 -15.27 -14.82 12.38
CA ILE A 265 -15.31 -15.78 11.27
C ILE A 265 -13.88 -16.02 10.73
N ALA A 266 -13.46 -17.28 10.62
CA ALA A 266 -12.20 -17.65 9.96
C ALA A 266 -12.39 -17.66 8.44
N VAL A 267 -11.73 -16.73 7.74
CA VAL A 267 -11.64 -16.68 6.27
C VAL A 267 -10.20 -16.92 5.84
N GLY A 268 -10.02 -17.51 4.66
CA GLY A 268 -8.72 -17.79 4.08
C GLY A 268 -8.00 -16.53 3.60
N ARG A 269 -6.68 -16.65 3.37
CA ARG A 269 -5.86 -15.56 2.82
C ARG A 269 -6.01 -15.52 1.31
N MET A 270 -6.29 -14.35 0.73
CA MET A 270 -6.43 -14.19 -0.73
C MET A 270 -5.21 -13.51 -1.33
N ARG A 271 -4.61 -14.10 -2.36
CA ARG A 271 -3.56 -13.49 -3.21
C ARG A 271 -4.18 -13.00 -4.51
N ILE A 272 -3.76 -11.82 -4.97
CA ILE A 272 -4.17 -11.29 -6.28
C ILE A 272 -3.09 -11.60 -7.32
N SER A 273 -3.50 -12.20 -8.43
CA SER A 273 -2.64 -12.57 -9.57
C SER A 273 -3.05 -11.79 -10.81
N CYS A 274 -2.08 -11.15 -11.46
CA CYS A 274 -2.27 -10.37 -12.68
C CYS A 274 -1.39 -10.94 -13.80
N PRO A 275 -1.74 -12.10 -14.38
CA PRO A 275 -1.04 -12.65 -15.54
C PRO A 275 -1.04 -11.68 -16.74
N PRO A 276 -0.08 -11.82 -17.68
CA PRO A 276 0.05 -10.91 -18.81
C PRO A 276 -1.17 -11.03 -19.75
N LEU A 277 -1.81 -9.89 -20.00
CA LEU A 277 -2.98 -9.78 -20.88
C LEU A 277 -2.52 -9.57 -22.33
N ILE A 278 -2.25 -10.67 -23.04
CA ILE A 278 -1.60 -10.66 -24.36
C ILE A 278 -2.56 -10.86 -25.53
N VAL A 279 -3.77 -11.36 -25.29
CA VAL A 279 -4.74 -11.67 -26.35
C VAL A 279 -5.69 -10.48 -26.51
N ARG A 280 -5.75 -9.91 -27.71
CA ARG A 280 -6.77 -8.92 -28.06
C ARG A 280 -8.11 -9.60 -28.28
N GLN A 281 -9.17 -9.07 -27.69
CA GLN A 281 -10.54 -9.48 -27.94
C GLN A 281 -11.30 -8.39 -28.70
N PRO A 282 -12.06 -8.73 -29.75
CA PRO A 282 -12.92 -7.77 -30.42
C PRO A 282 -14.04 -7.35 -29.46
N SER A 283 -14.29 -6.04 -29.34
CA SER A 283 -15.39 -5.54 -28.52
C SER A 283 -16.71 -5.93 -29.19
N VAL A 284 -17.42 -6.91 -28.63
CA VAL A 284 -18.69 -7.44 -29.19
C VAL A 284 -19.87 -6.52 -28.85
N LEU A 285 -19.72 -5.64 -27.87
CA LEU A 285 -20.77 -4.71 -27.45
C LEU A 285 -20.96 -3.60 -28.49
N SER A 286 -21.94 -3.82 -29.37
CA SER A 286 -22.56 -2.76 -30.17
C SER A 286 -23.29 -1.78 -29.23
N ALA A 287 -22.70 -0.61 -29.04
CA ALA A 287 -23.33 0.63 -28.55
C ALA A 287 -23.63 0.82 -27.04
N GLY A 288 -23.55 -0.19 -26.16
CA GLY A 288 -23.99 -0.03 -24.75
C GLY A 288 -23.04 0.74 -23.82
N LEU A 289 -21.74 0.43 -23.83
CA LEU A 289 -20.78 0.94 -22.84
C LEU A 289 -19.95 2.14 -23.32
N CYS A 290 -20.47 2.93 -24.25
CA CYS A 290 -19.82 4.17 -24.70
C CYS A 290 -20.42 5.38 -23.99
N ARG A 291 -19.85 5.81 -22.84
CA ARG A 291 -20.20 7.12 -22.25
C ARG A 291 -19.91 8.20 -23.26
N ARG A 292 -20.97 8.79 -23.80
CA ARG A 292 -20.85 9.97 -24.64
C ARG A 292 -20.53 11.17 -23.75
N ARG A 293 -19.31 11.68 -23.84
CA ARG A 293 -18.86 12.87 -23.12
C ARG A 293 -19.08 14.12 -23.96
N VAL A 294 -19.46 15.21 -23.31
CA VAL A 294 -19.47 16.54 -23.94
C VAL A 294 -18.03 17.00 -24.17
N ALA A 295 -17.81 17.71 -25.27
CA ALA A 295 -16.51 18.21 -25.68
C ALA A 295 -16.65 19.60 -26.28
N THR A 296 -15.61 20.43 -26.13
CA THR A 296 -15.51 21.76 -26.74
C THR A 296 -15.08 21.71 -28.21
N GLU A 297 -14.67 20.52 -28.69
CA GLU A 297 -14.22 20.29 -30.07
C GLU A 297 -14.81 19.00 -30.66
N GLY A 298 -15.22 19.08 -31.93
CA GLY A 298 -15.75 17.95 -32.71
C GLY A 298 -16.26 18.38 -34.07
N THR A 299 -16.69 17.41 -34.88
CA THR A 299 -17.13 17.66 -36.27
C THR A 299 -18.63 17.98 -36.35
N PHE A 300 -19.42 17.47 -35.41
CA PHE A 300 -20.88 17.64 -35.40
C PHE A 300 -21.37 18.17 -34.06
N ILE A 301 -22.11 19.28 -34.10
CA ILE A 301 -22.75 19.88 -32.93
C ILE A 301 -23.89 18.96 -32.48
N ARG A 302 -23.84 18.53 -31.21
CA ARG A 302 -24.82 17.61 -30.61
C ARG A 302 -25.53 18.19 -29.41
N ARG A 303 -24.94 19.20 -28.76
CA ARG A 303 -25.44 19.87 -27.55
C ARG A 303 -25.42 21.40 -27.72
N PRO A 304 -26.20 21.96 -28.66
CA PRO A 304 -26.23 23.41 -28.90
C PRO A 304 -26.71 24.19 -27.66
N ASP A 305 -27.48 23.56 -26.77
CA ASP A 305 -27.94 24.09 -25.49
C ASP A 305 -26.80 24.57 -24.57
N ARG A 306 -25.59 24.02 -24.73
CA ARG A 306 -24.42 24.35 -23.91
C ARG A 306 -23.57 25.49 -24.45
N LEU A 307 -23.91 26.04 -25.61
CA LEU A 307 -23.11 27.08 -26.25
C LEU A 307 -22.96 28.31 -25.36
N ALA A 308 -24.03 28.70 -24.68
CA ALA A 308 -24.07 29.85 -23.78
C ALA A 308 -23.55 29.56 -22.38
N ILE A 309 -23.27 28.29 -22.04
CA ILE A 309 -22.87 27.86 -20.70
C ILE A 309 -21.35 27.69 -20.64
N ASP A 310 -20.83 26.68 -21.35
CA ASP A 310 -19.43 26.25 -21.26
C ASP A 310 -18.79 25.90 -22.61
N ARG A 311 -19.54 26.12 -23.70
CA ARG A 311 -19.11 25.87 -25.09
C ARG A 311 -18.78 24.40 -25.38
N ALA A 312 -19.14 23.46 -24.51
CA ALA A 312 -18.97 22.02 -24.71
C ALA A 312 -20.12 21.44 -25.59
N ILE A 313 -20.23 21.95 -26.82
CA ILE A 313 -21.37 21.71 -27.73
C ILE A 313 -21.25 20.44 -28.59
N PHE A 314 -20.08 19.79 -28.57
CA PHE A 314 -19.80 18.56 -29.29
C PHE A 314 -19.95 17.35 -28.36
N GLN A 315 -20.13 16.17 -28.95
CA GLN A 315 -20.26 14.92 -28.19
C GLN A 315 -19.28 13.90 -28.76
N ARG A 316 -18.39 13.39 -27.90
CA ARG A 316 -17.45 12.33 -28.25
C ARG A 316 -17.89 11.03 -27.59
N SER A 317 -17.81 9.93 -28.32
CA SER A 317 -17.92 8.59 -27.75
C SER A 317 -16.67 8.33 -26.91
N GLY A 318 -16.77 8.42 -25.59
CA GLY A 318 -15.73 7.91 -24.71
C GLY A 318 -15.83 6.39 -24.65
N ARG A 319 -14.70 5.68 -24.65
CA ARG A 319 -14.65 4.29 -24.15
C ARG A 319 -14.99 4.37 -22.67
N GLY A 320 -16.21 3.99 -22.27
CA GLY A 320 -16.70 4.45 -20.99
C GLY A 320 -17.99 3.78 -20.57
N GLY A 321 -17.88 2.51 -20.25
CA GLY A 321 -18.82 1.80 -19.42
C GLY A 321 -17.96 0.80 -18.67
N GLY A 322 -17.09 1.34 -17.82
CA GLY A 322 -16.36 0.54 -16.86
C GLY A 322 -17.35 -0.32 -16.09
N GLY A 323 -16.94 -1.53 -15.77
CA GLY A 323 -17.69 -2.50 -14.97
C GLY A 323 -16.73 -3.57 -14.50
N THR A 324 -17.09 -4.31 -13.47
CA THR A 324 -16.24 -5.36 -12.92
C THR A 324 -17.07 -6.60 -12.67
N ILE A 325 -16.63 -7.71 -13.24
CA ILE A 325 -17.25 -9.01 -13.11
C ILE A 325 -16.30 -9.88 -12.28
N LEU A 326 -16.78 -10.32 -11.13
CA LEU A 326 -16.11 -11.31 -10.30
C LEU A 326 -16.81 -12.65 -10.50
N VAL A 327 -16.06 -13.65 -10.92
CA VAL A 327 -16.54 -15.00 -11.20
C VAL A 327 -16.04 -15.95 -10.13
N ASP A 328 -16.96 -16.54 -9.40
CA ASP A 328 -16.71 -17.66 -8.50
C ASP A 328 -16.43 -18.92 -9.31
N THR A 329 -15.23 -19.49 -9.12
CA THR A 329 -14.80 -20.73 -9.79
C THR A 329 -14.65 -21.89 -8.81
N SER A 330 -15.32 -21.81 -7.67
CA SER A 330 -15.37 -22.90 -6.71
C SER A 330 -15.99 -24.17 -7.29
N GLY A 331 -15.70 -25.30 -6.63
CA GLY A 331 -16.08 -26.61 -7.12
C GLY A 331 -17.59 -26.83 -7.30
N SER A 332 -18.45 -26.00 -6.71
CA SER A 332 -19.92 -26.08 -6.87
C SER A 332 -20.45 -25.41 -8.14
N MET A 333 -19.74 -24.41 -8.66
CA MET A 333 -20.18 -23.68 -9.86
C MET A 333 -19.90 -24.44 -11.16
N CYS A 334 -18.96 -25.40 -11.13
CA CYS A 334 -18.60 -26.27 -12.26
C CYS A 334 -18.43 -25.55 -13.61
N PHE A 335 -17.93 -24.30 -13.60
CA PHE A 335 -17.68 -23.58 -14.83
C PHE A 335 -16.58 -24.25 -15.63
N ASP A 336 -16.75 -24.37 -16.93
CA ASP A 336 -15.66 -24.75 -17.83
C ASP A 336 -14.95 -23.51 -18.40
N THR A 337 -13.84 -23.74 -19.08
CA THR A 337 -13.06 -22.66 -19.71
C THR A 337 -13.86 -21.94 -20.81
N GLU A 338 -14.77 -22.63 -21.48
CA GLU A 338 -15.56 -22.07 -22.59
C GLU A 338 -16.61 -21.08 -22.06
N GLN A 339 -17.26 -21.38 -20.94
CA GLN A 339 -18.19 -20.49 -20.25
C GLN A 339 -17.49 -19.23 -19.74
N ILE A 340 -16.28 -19.36 -19.17
CA ILE A 340 -15.46 -18.20 -18.78
C ILE A 340 -15.06 -17.38 -20.01
N GLU A 341 -14.72 -18.03 -21.14
CA GLU A 341 -14.48 -17.33 -22.40
C GLU A 341 -15.71 -16.56 -22.91
N GLN A 342 -16.91 -17.14 -22.80
CA GLN A 342 -18.15 -16.47 -23.19
C GLN A 342 -18.40 -15.22 -22.35
N ILE A 343 -18.18 -15.28 -21.02
CA ILE A 343 -18.29 -14.14 -20.11
C ILE A 343 -17.28 -13.05 -20.50
N VAL A 344 -16.02 -13.43 -20.73
CA VAL A 344 -14.95 -12.49 -21.11
C VAL A 344 -15.26 -11.81 -22.45
N ARG A 345 -15.79 -12.56 -23.43
CA ARG A 345 -16.22 -12.02 -24.73
C ARG A 345 -17.42 -11.08 -24.59
N ALA A 346 -18.43 -11.44 -23.80
CA ALA A 346 -19.61 -10.62 -23.56
C ALA A 346 -19.27 -9.32 -22.81
N ALA A 347 -18.31 -9.37 -21.89
CA ALA A 347 -17.78 -8.21 -21.16
C ALA A 347 -17.09 -7.16 -22.07
N GLY A 348 -16.78 -7.54 -23.32
CA GLY A 348 -16.53 -6.68 -24.47
C GLY A 348 -15.83 -5.34 -24.19
N GLY A 349 -14.49 -5.36 -24.11
CA GLY A 349 -13.67 -4.15 -24.24
C GLY A 349 -13.77 -3.10 -23.12
N ALA A 350 -14.70 -3.25 -22.17
CA ALA A 350 -15.07 -2.19 -21.24
C ALA A 350 -15.02 -2.60 -19.76
N ALA A 351 -15.10 -3.90 -19.43
CA ALA A 351 -15.08 -4.39 -18.05
C ALA A 351 -13.76 -5.08 -17.64
N VAL A 352 -13.52 -5.12 -16.33
CA VAL A 352 -12.51 -5.98 -15.69
C VAL A 352 -13.19 -7.30 -15.34
N VAL A 353 -12.61 -8.43 -15.77
CA VAL A 353 -13.07 -9.76 -15.39
C VAL A 353 -12.02 -10.41 -14.52
N ALA A 354 -12.42 -10.88 -13.34
CA ALA A 354 -11.59 -11.64 -12.42
C ALA A 354 -12.28 -12.95 -12.03
N ILE A 355 -11.50 -14.02 -11.95
CA ILE A 355 -11.93 -15.33 -11.43
C ILE A 355 -11.30 -15.53 -10.05
N TYR A 356 -11.99 -16.18 -9.13
CA TYR A 356 -11.41 -16.49 -7.82
C TYR A 356 -11.82 -17.87 -7.32
N SER A 357 -10.97 -18.43 -6.46
CA SER A 357 -11.21 -19.69 -5.75
C SER A 357 -10.17 -19.89 -4.65
N GLY A 358 -10.44 -20.79 -3.70
CA GLY A 358 -9.51 -21.14 -2.61
C GLY A 358 -9.35 -22.64 -2.37
N SER A 359 -8.37 -22.98 -1.53
CA SER A 359 -8.15 -24.32 -0.95
C SER A 359 -7.56 -24.18 0.45
N ASP A 360 -8.08 -24.96 1.40
CA ASP A 360 -7.62 -25.03 2.79
C ASP A 360 -7.67 -23.70 3.55
N VAL A 361 -6.59 -22.92 3.44
CA VAL A 361 -6.32 -21.66 4.17
C VAL A 361 -5.94 -20.51 3.24
N GLU A 362 -5.74 -20.77 1.95
CA GLU A 362 -5.30 -19.77 0.96
C GLU A 362 -6.13 -19.83 -0.32
N GLY A 363 -6.32 -18.69 -0.98
CA GLY A 363 -6.99 -18.60 -2.27
C GLY A 363 -6.37 -17.56 -3.18
N GLU A 364 -6.75 -17.59 -4.44
CA GLU A 364 -6.26 -16.70 -5.47
C GLU A 364 -7.43 -16.02 -6.18
N LEU A 365 -7.26 -14.73 -6.45
CA LEU A 365 -8.08 -13.95 -7.36
C LEU A 365 -7.21 -13.57 -8.55
N ARG A 366 -7.59 -14.03 -9.74
CA ARG A 366 -6.86 -13.82 -10.98
C ARG A 366 -7.60 -12.87 -11.90
N ILE A 367 -6.96 -11.78 -12.31
CA ILE A 367 -7.51 -10.87 -13.33
C ILE A 367 -7.27 -11.48 -14.71
N VAL A 368 -8.35 -11.83 -15.40
CA VAL A 368 -8.32 -12.56 -16.67
C VAL A 368 -8.60 -11.69 -17.88
N ALA A 369 -9.32 -10.57 -17.70
CA ALA A 369 -9.53 -9.59 -18.76
C ALA A 369 -9.60 -8.17 -18.21
N ARG A 370 -9.13 -7.21 -19.02
CA ARG A 370 -9.24 -5.78 -18.76
C ARG A 370 -9.31 -5.04 -20.09
N GLY A 371 -10.46 -4.44 -20.36
CA GLY A 371 -10.68 -3.73 -21.61
C GLY A 371 -10.63 -4.69 -22.80
N ASP A 372 -9.91 -4.30 -23.86
CA ASP A 372 -9.76 -5.10 -25.08
C ASP A 372 -8.70 -6.21 -24.96
N LEU A 373 -8.12 -6.42 -23.77
CA LEU A 373 -7.06 -7.40 -23.52
C LEU A 373 -7.52 -8.49 -22.54
N ARG A 374 -7.16 -9.75 -22.84
CA ARG A 374 -7.38 -10.91 -21.98
C ARG A 374 -6.14 -11.81 -21.92
N VAL A 375 -6.12 -12.72 -20.96
CA VAL A 375 -5.11 -13.79 -20.84
C VAL A 375 -5.27 -14.86 -21.94
N SER A 376 -4.27 -15.72 -22.10
CA SER A 376 -4.39 -16.93 -22.94
C SER A 376 -5.45 -17.89 -22.39
N SER A 377 -6.06 -18.71 -23.27
CA SER A 377 -7.12 -19.66 -22.89
C SER A 377 -6.67 -20.67 -21.82
N GLU A 378 -5.38 -20.99 -21.75
CA GLU A 378 -4.80 -21.85 -20.70
C GLU A 378 -4.96 -21.26 -19.30
N LEU A 379 -4.88 -19.93 -19.16
CA LEU A 379 -4.96 -19.24 -17.87
C LEU A 379 -6.39 -18.88 -17.44
N LEU A 380 -7.38 -19.16 -18.32
CA LEU A 380 -8.81 -19.07 -18.04
C LEU A 380 -9.36 -20.32 -17.35
N GLN A 381 -8.55 -21.37 -17.20
CA GLN A 381 -8.97 -22.57 -16.51
C GLN A 381 -9.38 -22.25 -15.06
N PRO A 382 -10.57 -22.71 -14.61
CA PRO A 382 -10.95 -22.70 -13.21
C PRO A 382 -9.86 -23.36 -12.35
N PHE A 383 -9.67 -22.87 -11.14
CA PHE A 383 -8.69 -23.42 -10.20
C PHE A 383 -9.29 -23.46 -8.80
N GLY A 384 -8.64 -24.19 -7.89
CA GLY A 384 -9.11 -24.35 -6.50
C GLY A 384 -10.41 -25.15 -6.39
N SER A 385 -10.96 -25.24 -5.18
CA SER A 385 -12.18 -26.04 -4.92
C SER A 385 -13.11 -25.46 -3.87
N GLY A 386 -12.71 -24.42 -3.12
CA GLY A 386 -13.41 -23.93 -1.94
C GLY A 386 -13.65 -22.43 -1.93
N ASN A 387 -14.59 -22.03 -1.08
CA ASN A 387 -15.14 -20.67 -0.98
C ASN A 387 -14.56 -19.85 0.18
N ILE A 388 -13.41 -20.30 0.70
CA ILE A 388 -12.75 -19.73 1.87
C ILE A 388 -12.34 -18.26 1.73
N VAL A 389 -12.30 -17.73 0.50
CA VAL A 389 -11.89 -16.35 0.16
C VAL A 389 -13.02 -15.48 -0.40
N ASP A 390 -14.28 -15.88 -0.27
CA ASP A 390 -15.43 -15.09 -0.77
C ASP A 390 -15.49 -13.67 -0.20
N LEU A 391 -15.31 -13.55 1.12
CA LEU A 391 -15.34 -12.24 1.77
C LEU A 391 -14.23 -11.32 1.25
N PRO A 392 -12.94 -11.71 1.24
CA PRO A 392 -11.90 -10.87 0.66
C PRO A 392 -12.08 -10.63 -0.86
N ALA A 393 -12.65 -11.57 -1.60
CA ALA A 393 -12.95 -11.38 -3.04
C ALA A 393 -14.05 -10.33 -3.25
N LEU A 394 -15.10 -10.35 -2.42
CA LEU A 394 -16.15 -9.32 -2.42
C LEU A 394 -15.64 -7.96 -1.93
N GLU A 395 -14.73 -7.94 -0.95
CA GLU A 395 -14.06 -6.71 -0.50
C GLU A 395 -13.21 -6.11 -1.63
N TRP A 396 -12.57 -6.94 -2.46
CA TRP A 396 -11.90 -6.49 -3.67
C TRP A 396 -12.89 -5.93 -4.70
N LEU A 397 -13.99 -6.64 -4.99
CA LEU A 397 -15.00 -6.22 -5.97
C LEU A 397 -15.66 -4.90 -5.57
N ALA A 398 -15.94 -4.70 -4.28
CA ALA A 398 -16.53 -3.48 -3.74
C ALA A 398 -15.70 -2.21 -4.04
N LYS A 399 -14.38 -2.36 -4.22
CA LYS A 399 -13.45 -1.26 -4.56
C LYS A 399 -13.38 -0.97 -6.06
N GLN A 400 -13.98 -1.81 -6.91
CA GLN A 400 -13.88 -1.68 -8.37
C GLN A 400 -14.97 -0.76 -8.97
N PRO A 401 -14.83 -0.31 -10.23
CA PRO A 401 -15.86 0.49 -10.91
C PRO A 401 -17.19 -0.25 -11.10
N GLU A 402 -18.30 0.49 -11.02
CA GLU A 402 -19.66 0.00 -11.29
C GLU A 402 -19.97 -0.04 -12.79
N PRO A 403 -20.75 -1.02 -13.28
CA PRO A 403 -21.49 -2.03 -12.51
C PRO A 403 -20.60 -3.13 -11.93
N ARG A 404 -20.92 -3.61 -10.72
CA ARG A 404 -20.21 -4.70 -10.03
C ARG A 404 -21.08 -5.94 -10.06
N LEU A 405 -20.67 -6.94 -10.84
CA LEU A 405 -21.38 -8.22 -10.96
C LEU A 405 -20.58 -9.29 -10.22
N TRP A 406 -21.27 -10.10 -9.42
CA TRP A 406 -20.73 -11.28 -8.77
C TRP A 406 -21.46 -12.52 -9.26
N LEU A 407 -20.80 -13.31 -10.09
CA LEU A 407 -21.32 -14.57 -10.59
C LEU A 407 -21.00 -15.67 -9.56
N SER A 408 -22.00 -16.12 -8.81
CA SER A 408 -21.86 -17.12 -7.73
C SER A 408 -23.22 -17.69 -7.30
N ASP A 409 -23.23 -18.96 -6.90
CA ASP A 409 -24.39 -19.66 -6.29
C ASP A 409 -24.75 -19.12 -4.89
N GLY A 410 -23.94 -18.20 -4.34
CA GLY A 410 -24.15 -17.58 -3.02
C GLY A 410 -23.73 -18.46 -1.84
N CYS A 411 -23.06 -19.60 -2.09
CA CYS A 411 -22.59 -20.51 -1.06
C CYS A 411 -21.29 -20.01 -0.44
N VAL A 412 -21.41 -19.21 0.62
CA VAL A 412 -20.22 -18.71 1.33
C VAL A 412 -19.71 -19.65 2.42
N THR A 413 -18.39 -19.93 2.40
CA THR A 413 -17.70 -20.79 3.40
C THR A 413 -16.45 -20.12 4.00
N GLY A 414 -16.09 -20.53 5.22
CA GLY A 414 -14.85 -20.12 5.89
C GLY A 414 -13.79 -21.23 5.84
N VAL A 415 -12.61 -20.99 6.44
CA VAL A 415 -11.48 -21.94 6.48
C VAL A 415 -11.95 -23.36 6.83
N GLY A 416 -11.54 -24.34 6.01
CA GLY A 416 -11.97 -25.74 6.12
C GLY A 416 -13.37 -26.02 5.57
N ASP A 417 -13.84 -25.22 4.61
CA ASP A 417 -15.19 -25.25 4.02
C ASP A 417 -16.35 -25.21 5.03
N ALA A 418 -16.07 -24.66 6.21
CA ALA A 418 -17.05 -24.54 7.27
C ALA A 418 -18.08 -23.45 6.91
N GLY A 419 -19.32 -23.87 6.72
CA GLY A 419 -20.44 -22.93 6.57
C GLY A 419 -20.61 -22.09 7.84
N CYS A 420 -20.61 -20.76 7.69
CA CYS A 420 -20.81 -19.84 8.81
C CYS A 420 -21.89 -18.81 8.47
N GLU A 421 -22.98 -18.80 9.22
CA GLU A 421 -24.10 -17.87 8.98
C GLU A 421 -23.67 -16.40 9.13
N LYS A 422 -22.78 -16.12 10.08
CA LYS A 422 -22.21 -14.78 10.26
C LYS A 422 -21.41 -14.33 9.03
N LEU A 423 -20.72 -15.25 8.36
CA LEU A 423 -19.97 -14.96 7.13
C LEU A 423 -20.90 -14.66 5.97
N ARG A 424 -21.95 -15.47 5.80
CA ARG A 424 -23.01 -15.25 4.81
C ARG A 424 -23.71 -13.91 5.03
N ALA A 425 -24.03 -13.57 6.29
CA ALA A 425 -24.60 -12.28 6.65
C ALA A 425 -23.67 -11.12 6.25
N ARG A 426 -22.38 -11.20 6.60
CA ARG A 426 -21.38 -10.19 6.26
C ARG A 426 -21.21 -10.01 4.74
N CYS A 427 -21.17 -11.10 3.97
CA CYS A 427 -21.07 -11.03 2.52
C CYS A 427 -22.32 -10.41 1.89
N ARG A 428 -23.53 -10.74 2.38
CA ARG A 428 -24.78 -10.11 1.94
C ARG A 428 -24.82 -8.61 2.26
N GLU A 429 -24.39 -8.21 3.45
CA GLU A 429 -24.32 -6.80 3.85
C GLU A 429 -23.32 -6.02 2.98
N LEU A 430 -22.15 -6.58 2.72
CA LEU A 430 -21.14 -5.99 1.85
C LEU A 430 -21.67 -5.86 0.42
N ALA A 431 -22.29 -6.91 -0.13
CA ALA A 431 -22.86 -6.89 -1.47
C ALA A 431 -23.93 -5.80 -1.60
N LYS A 432 -24.84 -5.69 -0.62
CA LYS A 432 -25.85 -4.63 -0.57
C LYS A 432 -25.23 -3.23 -0.47
N ARG A 433 -24.28 -3.03 0.45
CA ARG A 433 -23.62 -1.74 0.68
C ARG A 433 -22.83 -1.27 -0.53
N ALA A 434 -22.14 -2.20 -1.21
CA ALA A 434 -21.31 -1.91 -2.37
C ALA A 434 -22.06 -2.00 -3.70
N ARG A 435 -23.39 -2.14 -3.70
CA ARG A 435 -24.22 -2.28 -4.91
C ARG A 435 -23.69 -3.38 -5.85
N ILE A 436 -23.23 -4.48 -5.27
CA ILE A 436 -22.82 -5.68 -6.01
C ILE A 436 -24.09 -6.47 -6.34
N GLN A 437 -24.31 -6.70 -7.63
CA GLN A 437 -25.40 -7.52 -8.11
C GLN A 437 -24.89 -8.96 -8.24
N ARG A 438 -25.47 -9.87 -7.44
CA ARG A 438 -25.23 -11.31 -7.61
C ARG A 438 -26.06 -11.83 -8.77
N VAL A 439 -25.45 -12.63 -9.62
CA VAL A 439 -26.07 -13.31 -10.75
C VAL A 439 -25.70 -14.78 -10.70
N ASP A 440 -26.60 -15.65 -11.16
CA ASP A 440 -26.46 -17.10 -10.95
C ASP A 440 -25.91 -17.79 -12.19
N THR A 441 -26.06 -17.18 -13.37
CA THR A 441 -25.65 -17.76 -14.66
C THR A 441 -24.84 -16.80 -15.52
N ALA A 442 -24.03 -17.35 -16.42
CA ALA A 442 -23.29 -16.57 -17.41
C ALA A 442 -24.23 -15.77 -18.34
N SER A 443 -25.40 -16.32 -18.69
CA SER A 443 -26.42 -15.64 -19.49
C SER A 443 -26.98 -14.40 -18.80
N GLU A 444 -27.25 -14.48 -17.49
CA GLU A 444 -27.68 -13.32 -16.69
C GLU A 444 -26.62 -12.23 -16.61
N VAL A 445 -25.33 -12.58 -16.62
CA VAL A 445 -24.24 -11.59 -16.73
C VAL A 445 -24.38 -10.80 -18.03
N VAL A 446 -24.61 -11.49 -19.15
CA VAL A 446 -24.79 -10.84 -20.46
C VAL A 446 -26.01 -9.93 -20.47
N GLU A 447 -27.15 -10.43 -20.01
CA GLU A 447 -28.39 -9.64 -19.92
C GLU A 447 -28.22 -8.42 -19.01
N ALA A 448 -27.54 -8.55 -17.86
CA ALA A 448 -27.29 -7.46 -16.93
C ALA A 448 -26.31 -6.40 -17.50
N LEU A 449 -25.44 -6.80 -18.42
CA LEU A 449 -24.55 -5.89 -19.15
C LEU A 449 -25.25 -5.22 -20.33
N GLU A 450 -26.19 -5.89 -20.99
CA GLU A 450 -26.96 -5.36 -22.12
C GLU A 450 -28.12 -4.44 -21.72
N ALA A 451 -28.74 -4.67 -20.56
CA ALA A 451 -29.85 -3.85 -20.05
C ALA A 451 -29.44 -2.44 -19.56
N ARG A 452 -28.18 -2.05 -19.70
CA ARG A 452 -27.59 -0.80 -19.19
C ARG A 452 -26.88 -0.02 -20.27
#